data_AF-A0A7C2ALK6-F1
#
_entry.id   AF-A0A7C2ALK6-F1
#
_cell.length_a   1.000
_cell.length_b   1.000
_cell.length_c   1.000
_cell.angle_alpha   90.00
_cell.angle_beta   90.00
_cell.angle_gamma   90.00
#
_symmetry.space_group_name_H-M   'P 1'
#
loop_
_entity.id
_entity.type
_entity.pdbx_description
1 polymer ?
#
loop_
_entity_poly.entity_id
_entity_poly.type
_entity_poly.pdbx_seq_one_letter_code
_entity_poly.pdbx_strand_id
1 'polypeptide(L)' 'KDACTIGAVFWNDDANKPAICIHCGYCAQYCPHGVIALVKEEKINVKS' A
#
# COMPACT_ATOMS: atom_id res chain seq x y z
N LYS A 1 3.09 -8.06 -14.11
CA LYS A 1 2.39 -6.74 -14.09
C LYS A 1 0.88 -6.89 -13.92
N ASP A 2 0.41 -8.14 -13.83
CA ASP A 2 -0.97 -8.55 -14.03
C ASP A 2 -1.81 -8.55 -12.74
N ALA A 3 -1.16 -8.46 -11.58
CA ALA A 3 -1.85 -8.51 -10.28
C ALA A 3 -2.64 -7.21 -9.97
N CYS A 4 -2.12 -6.04 -10.36
CA CYS A 4 -2.81 -4.77 -10.13
C CYS A 4 -3.56 -4.35 -11.39
N THR A 5 -4.83 -4.74 -11.48
CA THR A 5 -5.70 -4.50 -12.64
C THR A 5 -5.97 -3.01 -12.92
N ILE A 6 -5.84 -2.15 -11.90
CA ILE A 6 -6.08 -0.70 -12.00
C ILE A 6 -4.79 0.12 -12.16
N GLY A 7 -3.62 -0.52 -12.13
CA GLY A 7 -2.33 0.17 -12.26
C GLY A 7 -1.98 1.15 -11.12
N ALA A 8 -2.65 1.04 -9.96
CA ALA A 8 -2.46 1.96 -8.83
C ALA A 8 -1.12 1.75 -8.10
N VAL A 9 -0.44 0.62 -8.32
CA VAL A 9 0.83 0.29 -7.68
C VAL A 9 1.82 -0.16 -8.74
N PHE A 10 2.97 0.50 -8.82
CA PHE A 10 4.07 0.10 -9.67
C PHE A 10 5.36 0.01 -8.86
N TRP A 11 6.15 -1.03 -9.15
CA TRP A 11 7.40 -1.28 -8.44
C TRP A 11 8.52 -0.44 -9.05
N ASN A 12 9.26 0.28 -8.21
CA ASN A 12 10.57 0.80 -8.57
C ASN A 12 11.63 -0.21 -8.10
N ASP A 13 12.23 -0.90 -9.07
CA ASP A 13 13.20 -1.97 -8.83
C ASP A 13 14.48 -1.45 -8.16
N ASP A 14 14.94 -0.25 -8.55
CA ASP A 14 16.14 0.39 -8.01
C ASP A 14 15.99 0.72 -6.51
N ALA A 15 14.84 1.28 -6.13
CA ALA A 15 14.54 1.63 -4.74
C ALA A 15 13.99 0.44 -3.92
N ASN A 16 13.72 -0.69 -4.56
CA ASN A 16 13.01 -1.85 -4.00
C ASN A 16 11.74 -1.45 -3.22
N LYS A 17 10.98 -0.50 -3.78
CA LYS A 17 9.81 0.14 -3.17
C LYS A 17 8.76 0.47 -4.23
N PRO A 18 7.47 0.49 -3.87
CA PRO A 18 6.45 1.02 -4.75
C PRO A 18 6.69 2.52 -4.97
N ALA A 19 6.91 2.91 -6.23
CA ALA A 19 6.99 4.32 -6.59
C ALA A 19 5.58 4.90 -6.66
N ILE A 20 5.37 6.12 -6.12
CA ILE A 20 4.13 6.91 -6.03
C ILE A 20 3.29 6.82 -4.75
N CYS A 21 3.62 5.98 -3.77
CA CYS A 21 2.78 5.86 -2.58
C CYS A 21 2.82 7.13 -1.71
N ILE A 22 1.78 7.96 -1.78
CA ILE A 22 1.55 9.13 -0.90
C ILE A 22 0.53 8.84 0.21
N HIS A 23 0.23 7.56 0.44
CA HIS A 23 -0.71 7.09 1.47
C HIS A 23 -2.15 7.61 1.26
N CYS A 24 -2.57 7.82 0.01
CA CYS A 24 -3.93 8.26 -0.31
C CYS A 24 -5.01 7.17 -0.15
N GLY A 25 -4.63 5.90 -0.12
CA GLY A 25 -5.55 4.77 0.07
C GLY A 25 -6.27 4.26 -1.19
N TYR A 26 -6.08 4.89 -2.35
CA TYR A 26 -6.76 4.51 -3.60
C TYR A 26 -6.54 3.02 -3.96
N CYS A 27 -5.31 2.53 -3.84
CA CYS A 27 -5.00 1.13 -4.09
C CYS A 27 -5.74 0.17 -3.14
N ALA A 28 -5.93 0.54 -1.87
CA ALA A 28 -6.66 -0.29 -0.90
C ALA A 28 -8.17 -0.30 -1.18
N GLN A 29 -8.74 0.85 -1.57
CA GLN A 29 -10.17 0.96 -1.85
C GLN A 29 -10.61 0.14 -3.08
N TYR A 30 -9.77 0.06 -4.10
CA TYR A 30 -10.12 -0.57 -5.39
C TYR A 30 -9.40 -1.90 -5.64
N CYS A 31 -8.67 -2.44 -4.66
CA CYS A 31 -8.02 -3.74 -4.81
C CYS A 31 -9.08 -4.85 -4.80
N PRO A 32 -9.32 -5.56 -5.91
CA PRO A 32 -10.32 -6.63 -5.95
C PRO A 32 -9.93 -7.84 -5.10
N HIS A 33 -8.65 -7.98 -4.76
CA HIS A 33 -8.13 -9.09 -3.95
C HIS A 33 -8.20 -8.83 -2.45
N GLY A 34 -8.41 -7.58 -2.01
CA GLY A 34 -8.45 -7.24 -0.58
C GLY A 34 -7.13 -7.49 0.18
N VAL A 35 -6.00 -7.57 -0.53
CA VAL A 35 -4.68 -7.92 0.07
C VAL A 35 -3.92 -6.74 0.68
N ILE A 36 -4.49 -5.53 0.62
CA ILE A 36 -3.85 -4.31 1.13
C ILE A 36 -4.88 -3.43 1.84
N ALA A 37 -4.46 -2.79 2.93
CA ALA A 37 -5.28 -1.90 3.74
C ALA A 37 -4.52 -0.63 4.12
N LEU A 38 -5.24 0.49 4.24
CA LEU A 38 -4.72 1.73 4.83
C LEU A 38 -5.15 1.78 6.30
N VAL A 39 -4.18 1.74 7.22
CA VAL A 39 -4.43 1.82 8.66
C VAL A 39 -3.80 3.08 9.24
N LYS A 40 -4.40 3.61 10.31
CA LYS A 40 -3.77 4.66 11.12
C LYS A 40 -2.85 3.99 12.13
N GLU A 41 -1.67 4.57 12.30
CA GLU A 41 -0.71 4.08 13.28
C GLU A 41 -1.15 4.52 14.68
N GLU A 42 -1.77 3.61 15.44
CA GLU A 42 -2.03 3.83 16.86
C GLU A 42 -0.75 3.51 17.63
N LYS A 43 -0.13 4.53 18.24
CA LYS A 43 1.04 4.32 19.10
C LYS A 43 0.63 3.49 20.31
N ILE A 44 0.84 2.18 20.23
CA ILE A 44 0.70 1.31 21.39
C ILE A 44 1.89 1.60 22.30
N ASN A 45 1.64 2.36 23.37
CA ASN A 45 2.63 2.55 24.43
C ASN A 45 2.80 1.22 25.17
N VAL A 46 3.62 0.33 24.62
CA VAL A 46 4.17 -0.82 25.35
C VAL A 46 4.89 -0.23 26.54
N LYS A 47 4.25 -0.26 27.71
CA LYS A 47 4.99 -0.12 28.96
C LYS A 47 5.80 -1.40 29.07
N SER A 48 7.10 -1.28 28.80
CA SER A 48 8.10 -2.26 29.20
C SER A 48 8.03 -2.53 30.70
#